data_AF-A0A258ES54-F1
#
_entry.id   AF-A0A258ES54-F1
#
_cell.length_a   1.000
_cell.length_b   1.000
_cell.length_c   1.000
_cell.angle_alpha   90.00
_cell.angle_beta   90.00
_cell.angle_gamma   90.00
#
_symmetry.space_group_name_H-M   'P 1'
#
loop_
_entity.id
_entity.type
_entity.pdbx_description
1 polymer ?
#
loop_
_entity_poly.entity_id
_entity_poly.type
_entity_poly.pdbx_seq_one_letter_code
_entity_poly.pdbx_strand_id
1 'polypeptide(L)'
;MEIRDATPADETAFRALWGQYLAFVLTEDCYLEDLFVSPDARGHGLGRALIDDLITLARAKGWARLYWHTNEANTRARALYDQYVQSDGHIRYRLPL
;
A
#
# COMPACT_ATOMS: atom_id res chain seq x y z
N MET A 1 -28.92 -2.37 8.33
CA MET A 1 -27.90 -1.65 9.11
C MET A 1 -28.42 -0.25 9.30
N GLU A 2 -28.93 0.08 10.49
CA GLU A 2 -29.38 1.44 10.81
C GLU A 2 -28.20 2.26 11.33
N ILE A 3 -28.01 3.44 10.76
CA ILE A 3 -27.05 4.41 11.25
C ILE A 3 -27.80 5.26 12.29
N ARG A 4 -27.35 5.20 13.55
CA ARG A 4 -27.87 6.01 14.66
C ARG A 4 -26.74 6.71 15.39
N ASP A 5 -27.07 7.73 16.16
CA ASP A 5 -26.11 8.42 17.03
C ASP A 5 -25.56 7.48 18.12
N ALA A 6 -24.28 7.67 18.42
CA ALA A 6 -23.58 6.93 19.47
C ALA A 6 -23.98 7.45 20.86
N THR A 7 -24.10 6.52 21.81
CA THR A 7 -24.42 6.78 23.21
C THR A 7 -23.26 6.38 24.12
N PRO A 8 -23.18 6.84 25.38
CA PRO A 8 -22.13 6.42 26.32
C PRO A 8 -22.07 4.88 26.54
N ALA A 9 -23.19 4.18 26.40
CA ALA A 9 -23.23 2.72 26.51
C ALA A 9 -22.47 2.01 25.36
N ASP A 10 -22.25 2.69 24.25
CA ASP A 10 -21.49 2.19 23.10
C ASP A 10 -19.96 2.27 23.33
N GLU A 11 -19.49 2.94 24.39
CA GLU A 11 -18.04 3.18 24.64
C GLU A 11 -17.23 1.88 24.76
N THR A 12 -17.73 0.89 25.49
CA THR A 12 -17.05 -0.40 25.64
C THR A 12 -16.93 -1.13 24.31
N ALA A 13 -17.99 -1.11 23.50
CA ALA A 13 -17.97 -1.69 22.16
C ALA A 13 -17.03 -0.91 21.23
N PHE A 14 -17.00 0.41 21.32
CA PHE A 14 -16.09 1.28 20.58
C PHE A 14 -14.62 1.03 20.93
N ARG A 15 -14.30 0.86 22.22
CA ARG A 15 -12.94 0.50 22.68
C ARG A 15 -12.54 -0.91 22.26
N ALA A 16 -13.46 -1.87 22.27
CA ALA A 16 -13.21 -3.23 21.78
C ALA A 16 -12.95 -3.26 20.26
N LEU A 17 -13.73 -2.49 19.50
CA LEU A 17 -13.49 -2.26 18.06
C LEU A 17 -12.11 -1.64 17.83
N TRP A 18 -11.72 -0.66 18.63
CA TRP A 18 -10.39 -0.04 18.51
C TRP A 18 -9.25 -1.01 18.89
N GLY A 19 -9.45 -1.88 19.89
CA GLY A 19 -8.48 -2.91 20.26
C GLY A 19 -8.26 -3.95 19.14
N GLN A 20 -9.33 -4.37 18.47
CA GLN A 20 -9.24 -5.24 17.29
C GLN A 20 -8.64 -4.51 16.07
N TYR A 21 -8.95 -3.22 15.91
CA TYR A 21 -8.35 -2.38 14.87
C TYR A 21 -6.83 -2.27 15.03
N LEU A 22 -6.34 -2.05 16.26
CA LEU A 22 -4.90 -2.00 16.54
C LEU A 22 -4.20 -3.35 16.32
N ALA A 23 -4.90 -4.48 16.52
CA ALA A 23 -4.36 -5.80 16.22
C ALA A 23 -4.10 -6.00 14.70
N PHE A 24 -4.84 -5.30 13.83
CA PHE A 24 -4.60 -5.28 12.38
C PHE A 24 -3.30 -4.54 12.01
N VAL A 25 -2.72 -3.75 12.93
CA VAL A 25 -1.52 -2.91 12.73
C VAL A 25 -0.26 -3.57 13.33
N LEU A 26 -0.33 -4.81 13.81
CA LEU A 26 0.81 -5.47 14.47
C LEU A 26 2.02 -5.71 13.56
N THR A 27 1.84 -5.59 12.25
CA THR A 27 2.89 -5.73 11.25
C THR A 27 3.00 -4.46 10.44
N GLU A 28 4.22 -3.93 10.32
CA GLU A 28 4.49 -2.76 9.48
C GLU A 28 4.24 -3.09 8.00
N ASP A 29 3.75 -2.10 7.27
CA ASP A 29 3.60 -2.15 5.82
C ASP A 29 4.59 -1.16 5.18
N CYS A 30 5.17 -1.55 4.05
CA CYS A 30 6.04 -0.70 3.25
C CYS A 30 5.24 -0.03 2.13
N TYR A 31 5.20 1.29 2.15
CA TYR A 31 4.72 2.09 1.02
C TYR A 31 5.90 2.53 0.17
N LEU A 32 5.98 2.03 -1.07
CA LEU A 32 6.92 2.55 -2.06
C LEU A 32 6.32 3.82 -2.67
N GLU A 33 6.77 4.96 -2.15
CA GLU A 33 6.27 6.28 -2.55
C GLU A 33 6.69 6.64 -3.98
N ASP A 34 7.99 6.59 -4.27
CA ASP A 34 8.55 6.97 -5.57
C ASP A 34 9.55 5.94 -6.07
N LEU A 35 9.42 5.59 -7.35
CA LEU A 35 10.39 4.77 -8.09
C LEU A 35 10.71 5.43 -9.43
N PHE A 36 11.96 5.85 -9.59
CA PHE A 36 12.43 6.50 -10.80
C PHE A 36 13.72 5.86 -11.30
N VAL A 37 13.76 5.62 -12.62
CA VAL A 37 14.98 5.23 -13.33
C VAL A 37 15.25 6.28 -14.40
N SER A 38 16.47 6.81 -14.40
CA SER A 38 16.96 7.78 -15.39
C SER A 38 16.68 7.27 -16.81
N PRO A 39 16.23 8.12 -17.76
CA PRO A 39 15.92 7.72 -19.13
C PRO A 39 16.99 6.84 -19.78
N ASP A 40 18.26 7.23 -19.68
CA ASP A 40 19.39 6.52 -20.31
C ASP A 40 19.67 5.15 -19.68
N ALA A 41 19.21 4.94 -18.44
CA ALA A 41 19.39 3.70 -17.70
C ALA A 41 18.18 2.75 -17.84
N ARG A 42 17.10 3.17 -18.51
CA ARG A 42 15.90 2.35 -18.70
C ARG A 42 16.17 1.18 -19.66
N GLY A 43 15.45 0.08 -19.46
CA GLY A 43 15.61 -1.14 -20.28
C GLY A 43 16.65 -2.13 -19.74
N HIS A 44 17.44 -1.74 -18.74
CA HIS A 44 18.48 -2.58 -18.13
C HIS A 44 18.02 -3.34 -16.87
N GLY A 45 16.71 -3.46 -16.65
CA GLY A 45 16.17 -4.19 -15.48
C GLY A 45 16.31 -3.47 -14.13
N LEU A 46 16.80 -2.22 -14.07
CA LEU A 46 17.04 -1.52 -12.80
C LEU A 46 15.80 -1.33 -11.94
N GLY A 47 14.64 -1.03 -12.54
CA GLY A 47 13.39 -0.90 -11.79
C GLY A 47 12.98 -2.21 -11.08
N ARG A 48 13.20 -3.36 -11.74
CA ARG A 48 13.02 -4.68 -11.14
C ARG A 48 14.00 -4.90 -10.00
N ALA A 49 15.29 -4.62 -10.22
CA ALA A 49 16.31 -4.81 -9.20
C ALA A 49 16.01 -4.02 -7.92
N LEU A 50 15.52 -2.77 -8.05
CA LEU A 50 15.12 -1.95 -6.91
C LEU A 50 13.91 -2.53 -6.15
N ILE A 51 12.89 -3.03 -6.86
CA ILE A 51 11.71 -3.66 -6.22
C ILE A 51 12.10 -4.98 -5.56
N ASP A 52 12.92 -5.80 -6.20
CA ASP A 52 13.38 -7.10 -5.66
C ASP A 52 14.22 -6.92 -4.39
N ASP A 53 15.06 -5.89 -4.35
CA ASP A 53 15.82 -5.52 -3.14
C ASP A 53 14.88 -5.08 -2.01
N LEU A 54 13.88 -4.26 -2.32
CA LEU A 54 12.87 -3.83 -1.34
C LEU A 54 12.03 -5.00 -0.80
N ILE A 55 11.68 -5.97 -1.65
CA ILE A 55 11.01 -7.21 -1.23
C ILE A 55 11.90 -8.00 -0.26
N THR A 56 13.21 -8.10 -0.56
CA THR A 56 14.18 -8.78 0.30
C THR A 56 14.27 -8.11 1.66
N LEU A 57 14.36 -6.78 1.69
CA LEU A 57 14.37 -5.98 2.91
C LEU A 57 13.07 -6.18 3.73
N ALA A 58 11.92 -6.08 3.07
CA ALA A 58 10.60 -6.23 3.72
C ALA A 58 10.45 -7.60 4.39
N ARG A 59 10.88 -8.66 3.69
CA ARG A 59 10.88 -10.03 4.25
C ARG A 59 11.82 -10.16 5.44
N ALA A 60 13.02 -9.59 5.37
CA ALA A 60 13.99 -9.62 6.46
C ALA A 60 13.50 -8.86 7.71
N LYS A 61 12.66 -7.84 7.52
CA LYS A 61 12.04 -7.06 8.61
C LYS A 61 10.74 -7.65 9.14
N GLY A 62 10.18 -8.67 8.48
CA GLY A 62 8.88 -9.24 8.86
C GLY A 62 7.70 -8.32 8.55
N TRP A 63 7.83 -7.42 7.58
CA TRP A 63 6.75 -6.55 7.12
C TRP A 63 5.67 -7.38 6.42
N ALA A 64 4.41 -7.04 6.65
CA ALA A 64 3.30 -7.83 6.11
C ALA A 64 3.06 -7.55 4.62
N ARG A 65 3.20 -6.29 4.19
CA ARG A 65 2.90 -5.88 2.81
C ARG A 65 3.92 -4.87 2.29
N LEU A 66 4.16 -4.96 0.99
CA LEU A 66 4.76 -3.91 0.17
C LEU A 66 3.70 -3.47 -0.85
N TYR A 67 3.39 -2.18 -0.90
CA TYR A 67 2.40 -1.64 -1.84
C TYR A 67 2.85 -0.30 -2.42
N TRP A 68 2.26 0.06 -3.56
CA TRP A 68 2.52 1.31 -4.26
C TRP A 68 1.26 1.77 -5.00
N HIS A 69 1.26 3.02 -5.42
CA HIS A 69 0.25 3.56 -6.32
C HIS A 69 0.90 4.03 -7.62
N THR A 70 0.18 3.88 -8.73
CA THR A 70 0.58 4.46 -10.00
C THR A 70 -0.64 5.04 -10.69
N ASN A 71 -0.42 6.03 -11.55
CA ASN A 71 -1.47 6.48 -12.46
C ASN A 71 -1.81 5.34 -13.43
N GLU A 72 -3.11 5.16 -13.71
CA GLU A 72 -3.61 4.17 -14.67
C GLU A 72 -2.94 4.30 -16.05
N ALA A 73 -2.67 5.53 -16.49
CA ALA A 73 -2.05 5.83 -17.77
C ALA A 73 -0.53 5.52 -17.82
N ASN A 74 0.11 5.18 -16.70
CA ASN A 74 1.54 4.87 -16.66
C ASN A 74 1.79 3.42 -17.12
N THR A 75 1.47 3.13 -18.38
CA THR A 75 1.53 1.78 -18.97
C THR A 75 2.91 1.15 -18.85
N ARG A 76 3.98 1.94 -18.95
CA ARG A 76 5.36 1.45 -18.81
C ARG A 76 5.65 0.92 -17.40
N ALA A 77 5.31 1.69 -16.36
CA ALA A 77 5.52 1.24 -14.98
C ALA A 77 4.57 0.09 -14.63
N ARG A 78 3.31 0.16 -15.07
CA ARG A 78 2.34 -0.93 -14.91
C ARG A 78 2.83 -2.24 -15.53
N ALA A 79 3.41 -2.21 -16.72
CA ALA A 79 3.99 -3.40 -17.34
C ALA A 79 5.11 -4.06 -16.50
N LEU A 80 5.81 -3.30 -15.64
CA LEU A 80 6.72 -3.87 -14.64
C LEU A 80 5.95 -4.39 -13.42
N TYR A 81 5.06 -3.58 -12.85
CA TYR A 81 4.31 -3.91 -11.63
C TYR A 81 3.40 -5.13 -11.79
N ASP A 82 2.73 -5.27 -12.94
CA ASP A 82 1.82 -6.37 -13.28
C ASP A 82 2.55 -7.73 -13.30
N GLN A 83 3.89 -7.75 -13.33
CA GLN A 83 4.71 -8.97 -13.21
C GLN A 83 4.87 -9.45 -11.76
N TYR A 84 4.56 -8.60 -10.78
CA TYR A 84 4.56 -8.95 -9.35
C TYR A 84 3.15 -9.26 -8.87
N VAL A 85 2.21 -8.35 -9.12
CA VAL A 85 0.83 -8.47 -8.67
C VAL A 85 -0.07 -7.62 -9.56
N GLN A 86 -1.29 -8.09 -9.82
CA GLN A 86 -2.29 -7.32 -10.56
C GLN A 86 -2.86 -6.20 -9.69
N SER A 87 -3.23 -5.08 -10.32
CA SER A 87 -3.95 -4.01 -9.63
C SER A 87 -5.24 -4.54 -9.01
N ASP A 88 -5.53 -4.09 -7.79
CA ASP A 88 -6.76 -4.39 -7.04
C ASP A 88 -7.89 -3.38 -7.32
N GLY A 89 -7.65 -2.40 -8.21
CA GLY A 89 -8.68 -1.50 -8.73
C GLY A 89 -9.03 -0.31 -7.84
N HIS A 90 -8.21 0.04 -6.84
CA HIS A 90 -8.48 1.19 -5.96
C HIS A 90 -8.56 2.53 -6.71
N ILE A 91 -9.54 3.35 -6.33
CA ILE A 91 -9.73 4.72 -6.80
C ILE A 91 -9.25 5.69 -5.73
N ARG A 92 -8.43 6.68 -6.12
CA ARG A 92 -7.92 7.73 -5.22
C ARG A 92 -8.71 9.02 -5.36
N TYR A 93 -9.31 9.48 -4.26
CA TYR A 93 -9.88 10.82 -4.14
C TYR A 93 -8.82 11.79 -3.60
N ARG A 94 -8.80 13.04 -4.10
CA ARG A 94 -7.96 14.12 -3.59
C ARG A 94 -8.81 15.37 -3.47
N LEU A 95 -8.91 15.90 -2.26
CA LEU A 95 -9.54 17.19 -1.99
C LEU A 95 -8.43 18.24 -1.89
N PRO A 96 -8.32 19.20 -2.81
CA PRO A 96 -7.48 20.36 -2.59
C PRO A 96 -8.10 21.20 -1.45
N LEU A 97 -7.27 21.62 -0.51
CA LEU A 97 -7.62 22.56 0.56
C LEU A 97 -7.01 23.93 0.27
#